data_AF-A0A523NHF2-F1
#
_entry.id   AF-A0A523NHF2-F1
#
_cell.length_a   1.000
_cell.length_b   1.000
_cell.length_c   1.000
_cell.angle_alpha   90.00
_cell.angle_beta   90.00
_cell.angle_gamma   90.00
#
_symmetry.space_group_name_H-M   'P 1'
#
loop_
_entity.id
_entity.type
_entity.pdbx_description
1 polymer ?
#
loop_
_entity_poly.entity_id
_entity_poly.type
_entity_poly.pdbx_seq_one_letter_code
_entity_poly.pdbx_strand_id
1 'polypeptide(L)'
;GPLLEADEYVEEYQELDDELRKRDEEVAETIDAFRKEHKDITPDDPKMAEVQQTFQAMIQRREQMRVAAARRLGQLAADHIERAYRDLVAAVEVVAARRSIDIVYRFIPTGNDFNAANPPQSYTGVRARVVLKYPEQLDITDAVMEELALEVQ
;
A
#
# COMPACT_ATOMS: atom_id res chain seq x y z
N GLY A 1 3.95 -3.90 -9.38
CA GLY A 1 5.04 -4.89 -9.55
C GLY A 1 4.41 -6.24 -9.31
N PRO A 2 4.65 -7.24 -10.16
CA PRO A 2 3.79 -8.42 -10.30
C PRO A 2 3.53 -9.16 -8.97
N LEU A 3 4.51 -9.16 -8.05
CA LEU A 3 4.39 -9.69 -6.69
C LEU A 3 3.27 -9.08 -5.82
N LEU A 4 2.96 -7.79 -6.01
CA LEU A 4 1.90 -7.09 -5.26
C LEU A 4 0.57 -7.02 -6.02
N GLU A 5 0.54 -7.56 -7.24
CA GLU A 5 -0.63 -7.60 -8.10
C GLU A 5 -1.34 -8.96 -8.03
N ALA A 6 -0.91 -9.84 -7.11
CA ALA A 6 -1.61 -11.08 -6.82
C ALA A 6 -3.07 -10.79 -6.44
N ASP A 7 -3.99 -11.57 -7.01
CA ASP A 7 -5.44 -11.37 -6.85
C ASP A 7 -5.85 -11.28 -5.36
N GLU A 8 -5.23 -12.09 -4.50
CA GLU A 8 -5.50 -12.07 -3.05
C GLU A 8 -5.21 -10.71 -2.39
N TYR A 9 -4.14 -10.02 -2.78
CA TYR A 9 -3.77 -8.73 -2.18
C TYR A 9 -4.71 -7.62 -2.67
N VAL A 10 -5.09 -7.70 -3.95
CA VAL A 10 -6.06 -6.79 -4.55
C VAL A 10 -7.43 -6.95 -3.90
N GLU A 11 -7.90 -8.18 -3.72
CA GLU A 11 -9.16 -8.51 -3.07
C GLU A 11 -9.17 -8.05 -1.61
N GLU A 12 -8.17 -8.42 -0.80
CA GLU A 12 -8.06 -8.00 0.61
C GLU A 12 -8.08 -6.47 0.75
N TYR A 13 -7.39 -5.75 -0.15
CA TYR A 13 -7.38 -4.29 -0.14
C TYR A 13 -8.75 -3.71 -0.50
N GLN A 14 -9.38 -4.23 -1.55
CA GLN A 14 -10.71 -3.77 -2.01
C GLN A 14 -11.78 -4.04 -0.95
N GLU A 15 -11.77 -5.20 -0.30
CA GLU A 15 -12.70 -5.54 0.77
C GLU A 15 -12.59 -4.55 1.95
N LEU A 16 -11.36 -4.25 2.37
CA LEU A 16 -11.12 -3.29 3.45
C LEU A 16 -11.50 -1.86 3.05
N ASP A 17 -11.16 -1.42 1.84
CA ASP A 17 -11.52 -0.08 1.34
C ASP A 17 -13.04 0.08 1.27
N ASP A 18 -13.76 -0.93 0.75
CA ASP A 18 -15.21 -0.94 0.70
C ASP A 18 -15.86 -0.94 2.08
N GLU A 19 -15.35 -1.72 3.04
CA GLU A 19 -15.80 -1.69 4.43
C GLU A 19 -15.67 -0.27 5.02
N LEU A 20 -14.50 0.35 4.83
CA LEU A 20 -14.19 1.66 5.40
C LEU A 20 -15.01 2.78 4.72
N ARG A 21 -15.20 2.71 3.40
CA ARG A 21 -16.02 3.64 2.64
C ARG A 21 -17.48 3.59 3.07
N LYS A 22 -18.07 2.40 3.18
CA LYS A 22 -19.45 2.23 3.66
C LYS A 22 -19.66 2.86 5.05
N ARG A 23 -18.69 2.68 5.95
CA ARG A 23 -18.75 3.32 7.29
C ARG A 23 -18.68 4.85 7.22
N ASP A 24 -17.86 5.42 6.35
CA ASP A 24 -17.83 6.89 6.17
C ASP A 24 -19.15 7.42 5.57
N GLU A 25 -19.76 6.66 4.65
CA GLU A 25 -21.07 6.97 4.08
C GLU A 25 -22.18 6.94 5.14
N GLU A 26 -22.24 5.91 5.98
CA GLU A 26 -23.21 5.83 7.11
C GLU A 26 -23.08 7.03 8.07
N VAL A 27 -21.85 7.46 8.36
CA VAL A 27 -21.60 8.64 9.19
C VAL A 27 -22.01 9.93 8.47
N ALA A 28 -21.75 10.02 7.16
CA ALA A 28 -22.18 11.16 6.35
C ALA A 28 -23.71 11.30 6.33
N GLU A 29 -24.44 10.19 6.17
CA GLU A 29 -25.89 10.15 6.23
C GLU A 29 -26.42 10.59 7.60
N THR A 30 -25.76 10.16 8.67
CA THR A 30 -26.11 10.59 10.04
C THR A 30 -25.94 12.10 10.23
N ILE A 31 -24.84 12.67 9.70
CA ILE A 31 -24.57 14.11 9.75
C ILE A 31 -25.61 14.89 8.94
N ASP A 32 -25.98 14.40 7.75
CA ASP A 32 -26.97 15.06 6.91
C ASP A 32 -28.38 14.94 7.48
N ALA A 33 -28.73 13.84 8.13
CA ALA A 33 -29.95 13.71 8.90
C ALA A 33 -30.01 14.72 10.05
N PHE A 34 -28.91 14.85 10.81
CA PHE A 34 -28.79 15.83 11.90
C PHE A 34 -29.00 17.27 11.39
N ARG A 35 -28.38 17.63 10.26
CA ARG A 35 -28.57 18.94 9.62
C ARG A 35 -30.01 19.19 9.19
N LYS A 36 -30.68 18.18 8.61
CA LYS A 36 -32.08 18.29 8.17
C LYS A 36 -33.03 18.48 9.35
N GLU A 37 -32.81 17.78 10.46
CA GLU A 37 -33.61 17.89 11.68
C GLU A 37 -33.49 19.28 12.32
N HIS A 38 -32.31 19.89 12.26
CA HIS A 38 -32.00 21.17 12.92
C HIS A 38 -31.98 22.38 11.97
N LYS A 39 -32.49 22.24 10.74
CA LYS A 39 -32.43 23.28 9.69
C LYS A 39 -33.16 24.59 10.04
N ASP A 40 -34.17 24.50 10.92
CA ASP A 40 -35.05 25.62 11.25
C ASP A 40 -34.57 26.39 12.51
N ILE A 41 -33.44 25.97 13.11
CA ILE A 41 -32.83 26.63 14.26
C ILE A 41 -32.09 27.88 13.78
N THR A 42 -32.46 29.01 14.35
CA THR A 42 -31.88 30.32 14.01
C THR A 42 -30.74 30.67 14.96
N PRO A 43 -29.88 31.65 14.61
CA PRO A 43 -28.78 32.08 15.48
C PRO A 43 -29.19 32.57 16.87
N ASP A 44 -30.44 33.03 17.03
CA ASP A 44 -30.98 33.54 18.29
C ASP A 44 -31.69 32.45 19.12
N ASP A 45 -31.78 31.21 18.62
CA ASP A 45 -32.42 30.10 19.33
C ASP A 45 -31.55 29.66 20.53
N PRO A 46 -32.13 29.48 21.74
CA PRO A 46 -31.39 29.02 22.91
C PRO A 46 -30.71 27.65 22.72
N LYS A 47 -31.15 26.82 21.78
CA LYS A 47 -30.54 25.52 21.45
C LYS A 47 -29.38 25.62 20.46
N MET A 48 -29.14 26.78 19.83
CA MET A 48 -28.14 26.92 18.77
C MET A 48 -26.73 26.49 19.20
N ALA A 49 -26.33 26.83 20.43
CA ALA A 49 -25.03 26.47 20.97
C ALA A 49 -24.84 24.94 21.08
N GLU A 50 -25.85 24.21 21.55
CA GLU A 50 -25.84 22.76 21.69
C GLU A 50 -25.78 22.06 20.32
N VAL A 51 -26.54 22.57 19.36
CA VAL A 51 -26.58 22.04 17.99
C VAL A 51 -25.25 22.26 17.27
N GLN A 52 -24.65 23.44 17.40
CA GLN A 52 -23.32 23.70 16.87
C GLN A 52 -22.27 22.79 17.50
N GLN A 53 -22.29 22.63 18.82
CA GLN A 53 -21.34 21.77 19.53
C GLN A 53 -21.46 20.31 19.06
N THR A 54 -22.69 19.80 18.96
CA THR A 54 -22.97 18.43 18.52
C THR A 54 -22.53 18.23 17.08
N PHE A 55 -22.85 19.16 16.19
CA PHE A 55 -22.42 19.12 14.79
C PHE A 55 -20.89 19.11 14.66
N GLN A 56 -20.19 19.99 15.38
CA GLN A 56 -18.72 20.02 15.37
C GLN A 56 -18.12 18.72 15.90
N ALA A 57 -18.71 18.12 16.94
CA ALA A 57 -18.28 16.82 17.46
C ALA A 57 -18.46 15.70 16.42
N MET A 58 -19.57 15.68 15.67
CA MET A 58 -19.77 14.71 14.59
C MET A 58 -18.74 14.87 13.46
N ILE A 59 -18.43 16.10 13.05
CA ILE A 59 -17.42 16.39 12.03
C ILE A 59 -16.03 15.94 12.49
N GLN A 60 -15.64 16.27 13.73
CA GLN A 60 -14.36 15.83 14.30
C GLN A 60 -14.26 14.30 14.37
N ARG A 61 -15.34 13.62 14.77
CA ARG A 61 -15.39 12.16 14.83
C ARG A 61 -15.24 11.53 13.45
N ARG A 62 -15.91 12.08 12.43
CA ARG A 62 -15.76 11.62 11.03
C ARG A 62 -14.32 11.79 10.55
N GLU A 63 -13.69 12.93 10.84
CA GLU A 63 -12.30 13.17 10.44
C GLU A 63 -11.35 12.17 11.11
N GLN A 64 -11.48 11.94 12.42
CA GLN A 64 -10.70 10.93 13.13
C GLN A 64 -10.89 9.53 12.54
N MET A 65 -12.12 9.18 12.14
CA MET A 65 -12.40 7.92 11.47
C MET A 65 -11.68 7.80 10.12
N ARG A 66 -11.68 8.86 9.30
CA ARG A 66 -10.99 8.87 8.00
C ARG A 66 -9.47 8.74 8.16
N VAL A 67 -8.89 9.41 9.15
CA VAL A 67 -7.46 9.25 9.49
C VAL A 67 -7.16 7.82 9.93
N ALA A 68 -8.01 7.21 10.77
CA ALA A 68 -7.85 5.83 11.19
C ALA A 68 -8.00 4.84 10.02
N ALA A 69 -8.95 5.09 9.11
CA ALA A 69 -9.16 4.30 7.89
C ALA A 69 -7.91 4.32 7.00
N ALA A 70 -7.37 5.51 6.72
CA ALA A 70 -6.13 5.65 5.93
C ALA A 70 -4.95 4.92 6.57
N ARG A 71 -4.84 4.95 7.91
CA ARG A 71 -3.82 4.19 8.64
C ARG A 71 -3.99 2.68 8.48
N ARG A 72 -5.22 2.16 8.55
CA ARG A 72 -5.49 0.72 8.36
C ARG A 72 -5.14 0.26 6.95
N LEU A 73 -5.51 1.02 5.92
CA LEU A 73 -5.13 0.72 4.54
C LEU A 73 -3.61 0.75 4.35
N GLY A 74 -2.93 1.73 4.95
CA GLY A 74 -1.46 1.80 4.93
C GLY A 74 -0.79 0.63 5.64
N GLN A 75 -1.36 0.14 6.75
CA GLN A 75 -0.89 -1.06 7.44
C GLN A 75 -1.07 -2.31 6.59
N LEU A 76 -2.24 -2.50 5.99
CA LEU A 76 -2.50 -3.64 5.11
C LEU A 76 -1.53 -3.67 3.92
N ALA A 77 -1.31 -2.52 3.27
CA ALA A 77 -0.34 -2.42 2.17
C ALA A 77 1.10 -2.75 2.62
N ALA A 78 1.49 -2.34 3.83
CA ALA A 78 2.79 -2.71 4.39
C ALA A 78 2.89 -4.22 4.65
N ASP A 79 1.82 -4.83 5.15
CA ASP A 79 1.75 -6.28 5.38
C ASP A 79 1.81 -7.07 4.06
N HIS A 80 1.15 -6.59 2.99
CA HIS A 80 1.27 -7.17 1.65
C HIS A 80 2.72 -7.12 1.14
N ILE A 81 3.41 -5.99 1.33
CA ILE A 81 4.82 -5.85 0.94
C ILE A 81 5.71 -6.84 1.69
N GLU A 82 5.49 -7.01 3.01
CA GLU A 82 6.27 -7.96 3.80
C GLU A 82 6.00 -9.41 3.38
N ARG A 83 4.74 -9.79 3.17
CA ARG A 83 4.35 -11.14 2.70
C ARG A 83 4.99 -11.43 1.34
N ALA A 84 4.78 -10.55 0.36
CA ALA A 84 5.35 -10.68 -0.98
C ALA A 84 6.88 -10.79 -0.96
N TYR A 85 7.56 -10.06 -0.07
CA TYR A 85 9.01 -10.18 0.10
C TYR A 85 9.43 -11.53 0.66
N ARG A 86 8.69 -12.08 1.65
CA ARG A 86 8.96 -13.41 2.21
C ARG A 86 8.75 -14.50 1.17
N ASP A 87 7.71 -14.40 0.35
CA ASP A 87 7.43 -15.35 -0.72
C ASP A 87 8.53 -15.32 -1.78
N LEU A 88 9.00 -14.13 -2.17
CA LEU A 88 10.15 -13.98 -3.06
C LEU A 88 11.41 -14.66 -2.49
N VAL A 89 11.70 -14.46 -1.20
CA VAL A 89 12.86 -15.11 -0.55
C VAL A 89 12.70 -16.63 -0.59
N ALA A 90 11.52 -17.16 -0.26
CA ALA A 90 11.26 -18.60 -0.31
C ALA A 90 11.42 -19.17 -1.73
N ALA A 91 10.92 -18.48 -2.76
CA ALA A 91 11.09 -18.91 -4.14
C ALA A 91 12.56 -18.89 -4.57
N VAL A 92 13.33 -17.88 -4.17
CA VAL A 92 14.79 -17.82 -4.39
C VAL A 92 15.48 -19.01 -3.73
N GLU A 93 15.14 -19.36 -2.49
CA GLU A 93 15.71 -20.52 -1.79
C GLU A 93 15.40 -21.83 -2.51
N VAL A 94 14.17 -22.03 -2.98
CA VAL A 94 13.77 -23.23 -3.73
C VAL A 94 14.57 -23.34 -5.04
N VAL A 95 14.65 -22.26 -5.81
CA VAL A 95 15.41 -22.24 -7.08
C VAL A 95 16.90 -22.45 -6.84
N ALA A 96 17.46 -21.80 -5.82
CA ALA A 96 18.86 -21.93 -5.46
C ALA A 96 19.19 -23.39 -5.06
N ALA A 97 18.35 -24.02 -4.24
CA ALA A 97 18.50 -25.42 -3.87
C ALA A 97 18.42 -26.37 -5.08
N ARG A 98 17.45 -26.17 -5.99
CA ARG A 98 17.31 -26.99 -7.21
C ARG A 98 18.52 -26.88 -8.15
N ARG A 99 19.19 -25.73 -8.16
CA ARG A 99 20.32 -25.43 -9.05
C ARG A 99 21.69 -25.54 -8.37
N SER A 100 21.73 -25.98 -7.10
CA SER A 100 22.95 -26.03 -6.29
C SER A 100 23.69 -24.69 -6.24
N ILE A 101 22.96 -23.59 -6.05
CA ILE A 101 23.51 -22.25 -5.92
C ILE A 101 23.67 -21.93 -4.44
N ASP A 102 24.90 -21.64 -4.03
CA ASP A 102 25.20 -21.32 -2.62
C ASP A 102 24.95 -19.84 -2.26
N ILE A 103 25.08 -18.94 -3.24
CA ILE A 103 24.99 -17.50 -3.02
C ILE A 103 24.19 -16.84 -4.15
N VAL A 104 23.14 -16.11 -3.76
CA VAL A 104 22.34 -15.26 -4.67
C VAL A 104 22.59 -13.80 -4.32
N TYR A 105 22.89 -12.99 -5.33
CA TYR A 105 23.05 -11.54 -5.17
C TYR A 105 21.89 -10.81 -5.82
N ARG A 106 21.33 -9.82 -5.11
CA ARG A 106 20.40 -8.88 -5.73
C ARG A 106 21.14 -8.10 -6.81
N PHE A 107 20.57 -8.10 -8.02
CA PHE A 107 21.13 -7.42 -9.16
C PHE A 107 20.21 -6.32 -9.68
N ILE A 108 20.80 -5.19 -10.09
CA ILE A 108 20.11 -4.12 -10.80
C ILE A 108 20.91 -3.90 -12.09
N PRO A 109 20.32 -4.08 -13.29
CA PRO A 109 21.01 -3.88 -14.55
C PRO A 109 21.70 -2.52 -14.64
N THR A 110 22.95 -2.53 -15.10
CA THR A 110 23.73 -1.30 -15.33
C THR A 110 23.20 -0.48 -16.51
N GLY A 111 22.47 -1.12 -17.43
CA GLY A 111 21.76 -0.45 -18.52
C GLY A 111 20.47 0.25 -18.09
N ASN A 112 19.93 -0.03 -16.90
CA ASN A 112 18.75 0.67 -16.41
C ASN A 112 19.11 2.10 -16.00
N ASP A 113 18.30 3.07 -16.43
CA ASP A 113 18.45 4.47 -16.02
C ASP A 113 18.34 4.64 -14.50
N PHE A 114 19.00 5.66 -13.97
CA PHE A 114 18.95 5.95 -12.53
C PHE A 114 17.65 6.63 -12.09
N ASN A 115 16.93 7.27 -13.02
CA ASN A 115 15.73 8.07 -12.73
C ASN A 115 15.92 9.06 -11.55
N ALA A 116 17.13 9.62 -11.42
CA ALA A 116 17.50 10.48 -10.31
C ALA A 116 17.19 11.94 -10.61
N ALA A 117 16.48 12.61 -9.70
CA ALA A 117 16.16 14.04 -9.78
C ALA A 117 17.31 14.94 -9.26
N ASN A 118 18.29 14.38 -8.56
CA ASN A 118 19.41 15.12 -7.98
C ASN A 118 20.67 14.24 -7.79
N PRO A 119 21.87 14.85 -7.62
CA PRO A 119 23.12 14.09 -7.48
C PRO A 119 23.15 13.06 -6.33
N PRO A 120 22.63 13.33 -5.11
CA PRO A 120 22.53 12.32 -4.05
C PRO A 120 21.74 11.04 -4.45
N GLN A 121 20.65 11.19 -5.20
CA GLN A 121 19.89 10.05 -5.73
C GLN A 121 20.72 9.26 -6.75
N SER A 122 21.48 9.93 -7.62
CA SER A 122 22.38 9.27 -8.56
C SER A 122 23.43 8.43 -7.83
N TYR A 123 24.04 8.95 -6.77
CA TYR A 123 24.99 8.19 -5.94
C TYR A 123 24.36 6.96 -5.29
N THR A 124 23.10 7.06 -4.87
CA THR A 124 22.35 5.92 -4.32
C THR A 124 22.13 4.85 -5.41
N GLY A 125 21.77 5.27 -6.63
CA GLY A 125 21.63 4.38 -7.78
C GLY A 125 22.93 3.65 -8.13
N VAL A 126 24.08 4.32 -8.04
CA VAL A 126 25.40 3.67 -8.21
C VAL A 126 25.65 2.64 -7.11
N ARG A 127 25.43 3.01 -5.84
CA ARG A 127 25.70 2.13 -4.69
C ARG A 127 24.78 0.90 -4.64
N ALA A 128 23.57 1.01 -5.19
CA ALA A 128 22.63 -0.10 -5.26
C ALA A 128 23.05 -1.18 -6.28
N ARG A 129 23.91 -0.84 -7.25
CA ARG A 129 24.42 -1.77 -8.27
C ARG A 129 25.71 -2.43 -7.78
N VAL A 130 25.53 -3.47 -6.96
CA VAL A 130 26.64 -4.21 -6.31
C VAL A 130 27.51 -4.96 -7.33
N VAL A 131 26.93 -5.40 -8.44
CA VAL A 131 27.62 -6.11 -9.53
C VAL A 131 27.55 -5.26 -10.80
N LEU A 132 28.68 -5.10 -11.50
CA LEU A 132 28.77 -4.27 -12.72
C LEU A 132 28.79 -5.10 -14.01
N LYS A 133 29.27 -6.34 -13.92
CA LYS A 133 29.32 -7.32 -15.02
C LYS A 133 29.12 -8.71 -14.46
N TYR A 134 28.32 -9.52 -15.15
CA TYR A 134 27.96 -10.87 -14.74
C TYR A 134 27.65 -11.68 -16.01
N PRO A 135 27.82 -13.01 -15.99
CA PRO A 135 27.32 -13.87 -17.05
C PRO A 135 25.79 -13.94 -16.96
N GLU A 136 25.10 -13.66 -18.05
CA GLU A 136 23.63 -13.75 -18.11
C GLU A 136 23.12 -15.15 -17.76
N GLN A 137 23.93 -16.20 -17.97
CA GLN A 137 23.58 -17.57 -17.60
C GLN A 137 23.43 -17.80 -16.09
N LEU A 138 23.91 -16.86 -15.25
CA LEU A 138 23.75 -16.92 -13.80
C LEU A 138 22.48 -16.23 -13.31
N ASP A 139 21.76 -15.53 -14.18
CA ASP A 139 20.49 -14.92 -13.81
C ASP A 139 19.43 -16.02 -13.59
N ILE A 140 18.80 -15.99 -12.42
CA ILE A 140 17.73 -16.93 -12.04
C ILE A 140 16.37 -16.25 -11.96
N THR A 141 16.27 -14.98 -12.36
CA THR A 141 15.03 -14.19 -12.24
C THR A 141 13.84 -14.92 -12.87
N ASP A 142 13.97 -15.41 -14.10
CA ASP A 142 12.90 -16.14 -14.80
C ASP A 142 12.46 -17.40 -14.04
N ALA A 143 13.41 -18.12 -13.46
CA ALA A 143 13.13 -19.35 -12.70
C ALA A 143 12.44 -19.06 -11.36
N VAL A 144 12.77 -17.92 -10.74
CA VAL A 144 12.10 -17.44 -9.52
C VAL A 144 10.70 -16.95 -9.83
N MET A 145 10.50 -16.26 -10.95
CA MET A 145 9.17 -15.85 -11.43
C MET A 145 8.28 -17.06 -11.72
N GLU A 146 8.82 -18.10 -12.36
CA GLU A 146 8.12 -19.36 -12.59
C GLU A 146 7.73 -20.05 -11.28
N GLU A 147 8.63 -20.10 -10.29
CA GLU A 147 8.33 -20.68 -8.97
C GLU A 147 7.24 -19.89 -8.22
N LEU A 148 7.18 -18.57 -8.42
CA LEU A 148 6.12 -17.72 -7.87
C LEU A 148 4.82 -17.77 -8.69
N ALA A 149 4.76 -18.57 -9.76
CA ALA A 149 3.66 -18.60 -10.72
C ALA A 149 3.32 -17.21 -11.31
N LEU A 150 4.32 -16.34 -11.43
CA LEU A 150 4.20 -15.03 -12.07
C LEU A 150 4.56 -15.14 -13.55
N GLU A 151 3.81 -14.44 -14.40
CA GLU A 151 4.14 -14.37 -15.82
C GLU A 151 5.50 -13.67 -16.02
N VAL A 152 6.36 -14.28 -16.83
CA VAL A 152 7.60 -13.66 -17.30
C VAL A 152 7.21 -12.63 -18.37
N GLN A 153 7.38 -11.34 -18.09
CA GLN A 153 7.14 -10.26 -19.05
C GLN A 153 8.37 -9.99 -19.91
#